data_AF-A0A830CIJ7-F1
#
_entry.id   AF-A0A830CIJ7-F1
#
_cell.length_a   1.000
_cell.length_b   1.000
_cell.length_c   1.000
_cell.angle_alpha   90.00
_cell.angle_beta   90.00
_cell.angle_gamma   90.00
#
_symmetry.space_group_name_H-M   'P 1'
#
loop_
_entity.id
_entity.type
_entity.pdbx_description
1 polymer ?
#
loop_
_entity_poly.entity_id
_entity_poly.type
_entity_poly.pdbx_seq_one_letter_code
_entity_poly.pdbx_strand_id
1 'polypeptide(L)'
;MEILQQILTAAIAFVFLTHTWKILNWAYIRPKRLEKTLRKQGLKGNSYKLVYGDLKELMCTIEEAKSKPINLDDDIKPRVLSFLVKIFQNHGNGSFFWLGPRPSVIVTDPELIKEVLTKNYLYQKPKSSNPLAKLLAQGVVVYEKDKWAKHRKLINPAFHLEKVKLMIPAFYLSCDEVLNQWEKSLSPEGSCEVDVWPTKAMEKGEVSNEDLLGILLESNSQEIEQRGNKSFGMTIDEVVEECKVFYFAGQETTSVLLVWTMVLLSRYPEWQVKAREEVLQVFGNQTPDYDGLNHLKIVNMILYEVLRLYPPLVALSRYVDEETKLGRLTLPAGVQLTLPTIFLHHNREIWGDDAMEFKPERFSEGVSKAQKGQGIFFPFGWGPRICVGQMFAMLEAKLALAMILKRFSFELSPSYTHAPYTIIIMQPQHGAHLTLHKL
;
A
#
# COMPACT_ATOMS: atom_id res chain seq x y z
N MET A 1 1.48 -14.23 -61.65
CA MET A 1 0.52 -13.87 -60.59
C MET A 1 0.25 -15.05 -59.64
N GLU A 2 0.09 -16.28 -60.13
CA GLU A 2 -0.18 -17.46 -59.29
C GLU A 2 0.90 -17.76 -58.23
N ILE A 3 2.19 -17.70 -58.58
CA ILE A 3 3.29 -17.94 -57.63
C ILE A 3 3.26 -16.92 -56.48
N LEU A 4 3.01 -15.64 -56.79
CA LEU A 4 2.90 -14.59 -55.78
C LEU A 4 1.71 -14.81 -54.84
N GLN A 5 0.58 -15.28 -55.39
CA GLN A 5 -0.62 -15.61 -54.63
C GLN A 5 -0.41 -16.83 -53.71
N GLN A 6 0.32 -17.85 -54.18
CA GLN A 6 0.69 -19.02 -53.38
C GLN A 6 1.64 -18.64 -52.23
N ILE A 7 2.66 -17.82 -52.49
CA ILE A 7 3.57 -17.31 -51.46
C ILE A 7 2.80 -16.50 -50.41
N LEU A 8 1.91 -15.60 -50.83
CA LEU A 8 1.10 -14.78 -49.92
C LEU A 8 0.19 -15.66 -49.05
N THR A 9 -0.45 -16.67 -49.63
CA THR A 9 -1.32 -17.61 -48.92
C THR A 9 -0.54 -18.42 -47.88
N ALA A 10 0.65 -18.94 -48.25
CA ALA A 10 1.52 -19.66 -47.33
C ALA A 10 2.02 -18.77 -46.18
N ALA A 11 2.36 -17.51 -46.47
CA ALA A 11 2.77 -16.54 -45.45
C ALA A 11 1.62 -16.24 -44.47
N ILE A 12 0.40 -16.02 -44.97
CA ILE A 12 -0.79 -15.81 -44.12
C ILE A 12 -1.07 -17.05 -43.26
N ALA A 13 -1.00 -18.26 -43.84
CA ALA A 13 -1.20 -19.50 -43.10
C ALA A 13 -0.14 -19.69 -42.00
N PHE A 14 1.12 -19.38 -42.28
CA PHE A 14 2.20 -19.41 -41.29
C PHE A 14 1.98 -18.40 -40.15
N VAL A 15 1.58 -17.17 -40.49
CA VAL A 15 1.23 -16.15 -39.50
C VAL A 15 0.05 -16.63 -38.64
N PHE A 16 -1.00 -17.19 -39.25
CA PHE A 16 -2.14 -17.74 -38.51
C PHE A 16 -1.71 -18.86 -37.57
N LEU A 17 -0.98 -19.86 -38.06
CA LEU A 17 -0.50 -20.99 -37.27
C LEU A 17 0.35 -20.53 -36.07
N THR A 18 1.26 -19.57 -36.28
CA THR A 18 2.10 -19.04 -35.20
C THR A 18 1.28 -18.28 -34.15
N HIS A 19 0.25 -17.54 -34.54
CA HIS A 19 -0.65 -16.87 -33.60
C HIS A 19 -1.52 -17.87 -32.84
N THR A 20 -2.11 -18.84 -33.54
CA THR A 20 -2.90 -19.91 -32.91
C THR A 20 -2.06 -20.71 -31.91
N TRP A 21 -0.81 -21.05 -32.25
CA TRP A 21 0.11 -21.72 -31.34
C TRP A 21 0.46 -20.86 -30.12
N LYS A 22 0.75 -19.56 -30.31
CA LYS A 22 1.00 -18.63 -29.20
C LYS A 22 -0.21 -18.54 -28.26
N ILE A 23 -1.42 -18.45 -28.81
CA ILE A 23 -2.67 -18.39 -28.03
C ILE A 23 -2.89 -19.70 -27.29
N LEU A 24 -2.79 -20.86 -27.96
CA LEU A 24 -2.95 -22.18 -27.33
C LEU A 24 -1.91 -22.40 -26.22
N ASN A 25 -0.66 -22.00 -26.48
CA ASN A 25 0.40 -22.11 -25.50
C ASN A 25 0.15 -21.21 -24.28
N TRP A 26 -0.24 -19.96 -24.50
CA TRP A 26 -0.55 -19.00 -23.44
C TRP A 26 -1.80 -19.36 -22.63
N ALA A 27 -2.87 -19.75 -23.31
CA ALA A 27 -4.19 -19.99 -22.71
C ALA A 27 -4.34 -21.38 -22.11
N TYR A 28 -3.58 -22.40 -22.54
CA TYR A 28 -3.80 -23.78 -22.09
C TYR A 28 -2.53 -24.53 -21.73
N ILE A 29 -1.58 -24.67 -22.66
CA ILE A 29 -0.41 -25.55 -22.47
C ILE A 29 0.47 -25.06 -21.32
N ARG A 30 0.82 -23.76 -21.31
CA ARG A 30 1.66 -23.15 -20.27
C ARG A 30 0.97 -23.19 -18.90
N PRO A 31 -0.28 -22.75 -18.73
CA PRO A 31 -1.00 -22.89 -17.46
C PRO A 31 -0.99 -24.33 -16.94
N LYS A 32 -1.32 -25.34 -17.76
CA LYS A 32 -1.32 -26.74 -17.32
C LYS A 32 0.06 -27.26 -16.93
N ARG A 33 1.12 -26.82 -17.63
CA ARG A 33 2.50 -27.14 -17.25
C ARG A 33 2.87 -26.54 -15.90
N LEU A 34 2.58 -25.25 -15.70
CA LEU A 34 2.83 -24.56 -14.43
C LEU A 34 2.06 -25.22 -13.28
N GLU A 35 0.78 -25.52 -13.49
CA GLU A 35 -0.08 -26.22 -12.52
C GLU A 35 0.56 -27.55 -12.07
N LYS A 36 0.98 -28.37 -13.04
CA LYS A 36 1.63 -29.65 -12.76
C LYS A 36 2.93 -29.47 -11.96
N THR A 37 3.74 -28.46 -12.30
CA THR A 37 4.99 -28.17 -11.60
C THR A 37 4.75 -27.72 -10.16
N LEU A 38 3.76 -26.87 -9.90
CA LEU A 38 3.45 -26.41 -8.55
C LEU A 38 2.87 -27.55 -7.69
N ARG A 39 1.94 -28.34 -8.23
CA ARG A 39 1.34 -29.49 -7.52
C ARG A 39 2.35 -30.57 -7.17
N LYS A 40 3.34 -30.84 -8.04
CA LYS A 40 4.44 -31.78 -7.75
C LYS A 40 5.27 -31.40 -6.53
N GLN A 41 5.28 -30.12 -6.17
CA GLN A 41 6.01 -29.59 -5.01
C GLN A 41 5.13 -29.53 -3.75
N GLY A 42 3.93 -30.12 -3.79
CA GLY A 42 2.99 -30.17 -2.67
C GLY A 42 2.09 -28.95 -2.55
N LEU A 43 2.16 -27.99 -3.48
CA LEU A 43 1.26 -26.83 -3.45
C LEU A 43 -0.17 -27.23 -3.86
N LYS A 44 -1.15 -26.74 -3.09
CA LYS A 44 -2.58 -26.99 -3.32
C LYS A 44 -3.25 -25.75 -3.90
N GLY A 45 -4.40 -25.91 -4.54
CA GLY A 45 -5.05 -24.79 -5.20
C GLY A 45 -6.13 -25.22 -6.18
N ASN A 46 -6.92 -24.25 -6.62
CA ASN A 46 -7.95 -24.46 -7.62
C ASN A 46 -7.34 -24.96 -8.94
N SER A 47 -8.07 -25.82 -9.64
CA SER A 47 -7.66 -26.26 -10.97
C SER A 47 -7.80 -25.12 -11.98
N TYR A 48 -6.88 -25.01 -12.93
CA TYR A 48 -6.91 -23.94 -13.92
C TYR A 48 -8.18 -23.99 -14.78
N LYS A 49 -8.90 -22.86 -14.84
CA LYS A 49 -10.05 -22.60 -15.74
C LYS A 49 -9.57 -21.77 -16.94
N LEU A 50 -9.89 -22.20 -18.15
CA LEU A 50 -9.36 -21.62 -19.40
C LEU A 50 -9.54 -20.09 -19.47
N VAL A 51 -8.46 -19.37 -19.83
CA VAL A 51 -8.32 -17.90 -19.91
C VAL A 51 -8.52 -17.15 -18.58
N TYR A 52 -9.59 -17.40 -17.85
CA TYR A 52 -10.01 -16.61 -16.70
C TYR A 52 -9.40 -17.05 -15.37
N GLY A 53 -9.00 -18.32 -15.23
CA GLY A 53 -8.55 -18.84 -13.94
C GLY A 53 -9.63 -18.65 -12.87
N ASP A 54 -9.25 -18.04 -11.74
CA ASP A 54 -10.17 -17.77 -10.64
C ASP A 54 -10.75 -16.34 -10.67
N LEU A 55 -10.48 -15.54 -11.71
CA LEU A 55 -10.88 -14.12 -11.75
C LEU A 55 -12.38 -13.90 -11.52
N LYS A 56 -13.24 -14.74 -12.09
CA LYS A 56 -14.70 -14.62 -11.87
C LYS A 56 -15.08 -14.85 -10.41
N GLU A 57 -14.49 -15.86 -9.78
CA GLU A 57 -14.76 -16.19 -8.38
C GLU A 57 -14.20 -15.12 -7.44
N LEU A 58 -12.99 -14.63 -7.73
CA LEU A 58 -12.38 -13.49 -7.04
C LEU A 58 -13.33 -12.27 -7.06
N MET A 59 -13.83 -11.88 -8.24
CA MET A 59 -14.75 -10.74 -8.35
C MET A 59 -16.05 -10.97 -7.58
N CYS A 60 -16.67 -12.15 -7.67
CA CYS A 60 -17.87 -12.47 -6.90
C CYS A 60 -17.63 -12.37 -5.40
N THR A 61 -16.53 -12.92 -4.88
CA THR A 61 -16.20 -12.84 -3.44
C THR A 61 -15.90 -11.41 -2.98
N ILE A 62 -15.41 -10.53 -3.87
CA ILE A 62 -15.21 -9.11 -3.56
C ILE A 62 -16.58 -8.40 -3.50
N GLU A 63 -17.46 -8.65 -4.46
CA GLU A 63 -18.83 -8.08 -4.48
C GLU A 63 -19.64 -8.53 -3.25
N GLU A 64 -19.58 -9.83 -2.92
CA GLU A 64 -20.21 -10.39 -1.72
C GLU A 64 -19.67 -9.75 -0.45
N ALA A 65 -18.33 -9.64 -0.30
CA ALA A 65 -17.70 -8.99 0.85
C ALA A 65 -18.12 -7.52 0.99
N LYS A 66 -18.26 -6.79 -0.13
CA LYS A 66 -18.69 -5.39 -0.14
C LYS A 66 -20.18 -5.19 0.15
N SER A 67 -21.00 -6.25 0.07
CA SER A 67 -22.47 -6.14 0.15
C SER A 67 -23.04 -5.78 1.52
N LYS A 68 -22.32 -6.09 2.62
CA LYS A 68 -22.76 -5.83 3.99
C LYS A 68 -21.61 -5.32 4.84
N PRO A 69 -21.78 -4.31 5.70
CA PRO A 69 -20.71 -3.85 6.61
C PRO A 69 -20.35 -4.91 7.66
N ILE A 70 -19.29 -4.65 8.44
CA ILE A 70 -18.85 -5.47 9.58
C ILE A 70 -18.78 -4.59 10.83
N ASN A 71 -18.67 -5.19 12.02
CA ASN A 71 -18.42 -4.43 13.25
C ASN A 71 -16.95 -4.01 13.32
N LEU A 72 -16.65 -2.99 14.11
CA LEU A 72 -15.30 -2.47 14.27
C LEU A 72 -14.35 -3.49 14.92
N ASP A 73 -14.88 -4.36 15.79
CA ASP A 73 -14.11 -5.39 16.50
C ASP A 73 -13.98 -6.71 15.68
N ASP A 74 -14.61 -6.77 14.50
CA ASP A 74 -14.55 -7.95 13.64
C ASP A 74 -13.20 -8.05 12.91
N ASP A 75 -12.78 -9.29 12.61
CA ASP A 75 -11.64 -9.52 11.75
C ASP A 75 -11.91 -8.98 10.33
N ILE A 76 -11.11 -8.01 9.88
CA ILE A 76 -11.31 -7.38 8.57
C ILE A 76 -10.86 -8.28 7.39
N LYS A 77 -10.04 -9.32 7.62
CA LYS A 77 -9.46 -10.17 6.56
C LYS A 77 -10.51 -10.76 5.59
N PRO A 78 -11.65 -11.33 6.06
CA PRO A 78 -12.69 -11.83 5.17
C PRO A 78 -13.35 -10.75 4.32
N ARG A 79 -13.22 -9.46 4.68
CA ARG A 79 -13.74 -8.35 3.90
C ARG A 79 -12.73 -7.84 2.88
N VAL A 80 -11.48 -7.62 3.29
CA VAL A 80 -10.44 -7.00 2.45
C VAL A 80 -9.70 -8.00 1.56
N LEU A 81 -9.68 -9.27 1.93
CA LEU A 81 -9.03 -10.36 1.20
C LEU A 81 -9.92 -11.62 1.18
N SER A 82 -11.23 -11.44 0.95
CA SER A 82 -12.27 -12.49 0.98
C SER A 82 -11.87 -13.75 0.21
N PHE A 83 -11.38 -13.57 -1.02
CA PHE A 83 -10.94 -14.67 -1.87
C PHE A 83 -9.76 -15.46 -1.28
N LEU A 84 -8.77 -14.78 -0.70
CA LEU A 84 -7.61 -15.45 -0.10
C LEU A 84 -8.03 -16.24 1.15
N VAL A 85 -8.93 -15.68 1.97
CA VAL A 85 -9.51 -16.40 3.12
C VAL A 85 -10.18 -17.70 2.65
N LYS A 86 -10.96 -17.65 1.57
CA LYS A 86 -11.59 -18.84 0.97
C LYS A 86 -10.56 -19.86 0.46
N ILE A 87 -9.48 -19.40 -0.17
CA ILE A 87 -8.39 -20.29 -0.63
C ILE A 87 -7.71 -20.98 0.56
N PHE A 88 -7.43 -20.26 1.65
CA PHE A 88 -6.84 -20.86 2.85
C PHE A 88 -7.79 -21.86 3.52
N GLN A 89 -9.09 -21.56 3.60
CA GLN A 89 -10.08 -22.49 4.15
C GLN A 89 -10.14 -23.79 3.34
N ASN A 90 -10.05 -23.70 2.00
CA ASN A 90 -10.16 -24.86 1.13
C ASN A 90 -8.87 -25.68 1.00
N HIS A 91 -7.71 -25.02 1.01
CA HIS A 91 -6.43 -25.63 0.63
C HIS A 91 -5.37 -25.61 1.73
N GLY A 92 -5.55 -24.80 2.77
CA GLY A 92 -4.57 -24.60 3.84
C GLY A 92 -3.34 -23.80 3.40
N ASN A 93 -2.30 -23.83 4.24
CA ASN A 93 -1.00 -23.21 3.92
C ASN A 93 -0.32 -23.89 2.72
N GLY A 94 0.51 -23.14 1.99
CA GLY A 94 1.16 -23.65 0.78
C GLY A 94 0.18 -23.77 -0.39
N SER A 95 -0.69 -22.78 -0.55
CA SER A 95 -1.71 -22.73 -1.59
C SER A 95 -1.38 -21.74 -2.72
N PHE A 96 -2.02 -21.93 -3.87
CA PHE A 96 -1.99 -21.00 -4.99
C PHE A 96 -3.38 -20.86 -5.62
N PHE A 97 -3.57 -19.78 -6.38
CA PHE A 97 -4.79 -19.49 -7.14
C PHE A 97 -4.44 -18.95 -8.52
N TRP A 98 -5.43 -18.71 -9.39
CA TRP A 98 -5.20 -18.28 -10.77
C TRP A 98 -5.68 -16.84 -11.03
N LEU A 99 -4.76 -16.00 -11.49
CA LEU A 99 -5.05 -14.68 -12.06
C LEU A 99 -4.96 -14.77 -13.59
N GLY A 100 -6.10 -15.06 -14.21
CA GLY A 100 -6.14 -15.43 -15.62
C GLY A 100 -5.29 -16.68 -15.87
N PRO A 101 -4.40 -16.71 -16.87
CA PRO A 101 -3.52 -17.84 -17.16
C PRO A 101 -2.27 -17.92 -16.27
N ARG A 102 -2.14 -17.05 -15.25
CA ARG A 102 -0.97 -17.02 -14.36
C ARG A 102 -1.33 -17.56 -12.98
N PRO A 103 -0.61 -18.56 -12.46
CA PRO A 103 -0.78 -18.99 -11.08
C PRO A 103 -0.11 -17.97 -10.14
N SER A 104 -0.76 -17.68 -9.02
CA SER A 104 -0.25 -16.86 -7.92
C SER A 104 -0.06 -17.73 -6.68
N VAL A 105 1.19 -17.97 -6.30
CA VAL A 105 1.55 -18.71 -5.08
C VAL A 105 1.44 -17.78 -3.88
N ILE A 106 0.75 -18.23 -2.84
CA ILE A 106 0.59 -17.46 -1.61
C ILE A 106 1.74 -17.80 -0.67
N VAL A 107 2.52 -16.79 -0.29
CA VAL A 107 3.67 -16.93 0.62
C VAL A 107 3.33 -16.24 1.93
N THR A 108 3.24 -17.02 3.01
CA THR A 108 2.91 -16.52 4.36
C THR A 108 4.03 -16.70 5.37
N ASP A 109 5.11 -17.38 5.01
CA ASP A 109 6.30 -17.51 5.85
C ASP A 109 7.05 -16.16 5.88
N PRO A 110 7.27 -15.53 7.05
CA PRO A 110 7.93 -14.23 7.14
C PRO A 110 9.33 -14.20 6.55
N GLU A 111 10.12 -15.27 6.68
CA GLU A 111 11.47 -15.33 6.13
C GLU A 111 11.45 -15.42 4.61
N LEU A 112 10.53 -16.22 4.06
CA LEU A 112 10.36 -16.29 2.60
C LEU A 112 9.82 -14.97 2.03
N ILE A 113 8.93 -14.27 2.74
CA ILE A 113 8.48 -12.94 2.34
C ILE A 113 9.66 -11.96 2.32
N LYS A 114 10.47 -11.92 3.38
CA LYS A 114 11.66 -11.06 3.44
C LYS A 114 12.66 -11.41 2.33
N GLU A 115 12.87 -12.68 2.01
CA GLU A 115 13.71 -13.11 0.89
C GLU A 115 13.19 -12.55 -0.44
N VAL A 116 11.90 -12.72 -0.71
CA VAL A 116 11.24 -12.23 -1.93
C VAL A 116 11.36 -10.71 -2.05
N LEU A 117 11.16 -9.98 -0.95
CA LEU A 117 11.26 -8.52 -0.92
C LEU A 117 12.71 -8.01 -1.02
N THR A 118 13.66 -8.78 -0.53
CA THR A 118 15.10 -8.46 -0.60
C THR A 118 15.68 -8.70 -1.99
N LYS A 119 15.37 -9.83 -2.63
CA LYS A 119 15.92 -10.22 -3.93
C LYS A 119 15.14 -9.57 -5.10
N ASN A 120 15.05 -8.25 -5.11
CA ASN A 120 14.18 -7.49 -6.02
C ASN A 120 14.57 -7.54 -7.51
N TYR A 121 15.77 -8.01 -7.85
CA TYR A 121 16.16 -8.25 -9.25
C TYR A 121 15.56 -9.56 -9.81
N LEU A 122 15.37 -10.56 -8.94
CA LEU A 122 14.74 -11.84 -9.28
C LEU A 122 13.21 -11.73 -9.21
N TYR A 123 12.72 -11.08 -8.16
CA TYR A 123 11.29 -10.91 -7.90
C TYR A 123 10.86 -9.47 -8.23
N GLN A 124 10.36 -9.28 -9.43
CA GLN A 124 9.91 -7.98 -9.94
C GLN A 124 8.42 -7.75 -9.63
N LYS A 125 7.90 -6.54 -9.79
CA LYS A 125 6.47 -6.29 -9.68
C LYS A 125 5.73 -6.85 -10.91
N PRO A 126 4.50 -7.37 -10.75
CA PRO A 126 3.67 -7.73 -11.90
C PRO A 126 3.45 -6.51 -12.80
N LYS A 127 3.64 -6.69 -14.11
CA LYS A 127 3.35 -5.63 -15.08
C LYS A 127 1.84 -5.37 -15.11
N SER A 128 1.43 -4.13 -14.85
CA SER A 128 0.04 -3.73 -15.00
C SER A 128 -0.38 -3.91 -16.47
N SER A 129 -1.52 -4.54 -16.71
CA SER A 129 -2.15 -4.58 -18.04
C SER A 129 -3.08 -3.40 -18.28
N ASN A 130 -3.41 -2.61 -17.24
CA ASN A 130 -4.31 -1.47 -17.33
C ASN A 130 -3.55 -0.21 -17.84
N PRO A 131 -3.90 0.33 -19.02
CA PRO A 131 -3.25 1.51 -19.59
C PRO A 131 -3.37 2.77 -18.71
N LEU A 132 -4.50 2.97 -18.04
CA LEU A 132 -4.73 4.12 -17.16
C LEU A 132 -3.85 4.04 -15.90
N ALA A 133 -3.73 2.83 -15.33
CA ALA A 133 -2.83 2.60 -14.20
C ALA A 133 -1.34 2.78 -14.59
N LYS A 134 -0.97 2.45 -15.84
CA LYS A 134 0.37 2.77 -16.35
C LYS A 134 0.59 4.28 -16.47
N LEU A 135 -0.41 5.04 -16.91
CA LEU A 135 -0.29 6.48 -17.07
C LEU A 135 -0.17 7.23 -15.74
N LEU A 136 -0.88 6.76 -14.70
CA LEU A 136 -0.95 7.43 -13.40
C LEU A 136 0.17 7.02 -12.42
N ALA A 137 0.78 5.85 -12.60
CA ALA A 137 1.74 5.30 -11.64
C ALA A 137 3.09 4.86 -12.25
N GLN A 138 3.46 5.40 -13.41
CA GLN A 138 4.81 5.21 -13.98
C GLN A 138 5.85 5.94 -13.11
N GLY A 139 7.02 5.33 -12.88
CA GLY A 139 8.07 5.90 -12.01
C GLY A 139 8.75 4.83 -11.16
N VAL A 140 9.43 5.24 -10.09
CA VAL A 140 10.22 4.36 -9.20
C VAL A 140 9.40 3.22 -8.58
N VAL A 141 8.08 3.40 -8.48
CA VAL A 141 7.15 2.36 -7.99
C VAL A 141 7.02 1.19 -8.97
N VAL A 142 7.16 1.42 -10.28
CA VAL A 142 6.94 0.41 -11.34
C VAL A 142 8.22 0.03 -12.08
N TYR A 143 9.21 0.92 -12.15
CA TYR A 143 10.50 0.60 -12.76
C TYR A 143 11.12 -0.64 -12.12
N GLU A 144 11.93 -1.38 -12.89
CA GLU A 144 12.59 -2.62 -12.46
C GLU A 144 14.09 -2.60 -12.76
N LYS A 145 14.83 -3.45 -12.03
CA LYS A 145 16.29 -3.64 -12.18
C LYS A 145 17.06 -2.31 -12.17
N ASP A 146 17.93 -2.10 -13.16
CA ASP A 146 18.86 -0.97 -13.19
C ASP A 146 18.15 0.37 -13.38
N LYS A 147 17.02 0.40 -14.10
CA LYS A 147 16.21 1.62 -14.22
C LYS A 147 15.65 2.01 -12.85
N TRP A 148 15.12 1.04 -12.11
CA TRP A 148 14.70 1.30 -10.73
C TRP A 148 15.86 1.74 -9.84
N ALA A 149 17.01 1.05 -9.90
CA ALA A 149 18.16 1.37 -9.05
C ALA A 149 18.66 2.81 -9.29
N LYS A 150 18.73 3.22 -10.57
CA LYS A 150 19.06 4.60 -10.97
C LYS A 150 18.08 5.60 -10.37
N HIS A 151 16.79 5.45 -10.63
CA HIS A 151 15.76 6.38 -10.16
C HIS A 151 15.68 6.44 -8.63
N ARG A 152 15.73 5.27 -7.97
CA ARG A 152 15.71 5.18 -6.51
C ARG A 152 16.87 5.93 -5.89
N LYS A 153 18.07 5.82 -6.48
CA LYS A 153 19.25 6.55 -6.02
C LYS A 153 19.10 8.06 -6.15
N LEU A 154 18.53 8.55 -7.26
CA LEU A 154 18.32 9.98 -7.51
C LEU A 154 17.24 10.59 -6.59
N ILE A 155 16.26 9.78 -6.19
CA ILE A 155 15.11 10.19 -5.38
C ILE A 155 15.42 10.16 -3.88
N ASN A 156 16.15 9.15 -3.40
CA ASN A 156 16.41 8.95 -1.97
C ASN A 156 16.85 10.23 -1.22
N PRO A 157 17.75 11.09 -1.77
CA PRO A 157 18.16 12.31 -1.08
C PRO A 157 17.02 13.28 -0.75
N ALA A 158 15.97 13.35 -1.58
CA ALA A 158 14.80 14.20 -1.34
C ALA A 158 13.98 13.77 -0.11
N PHE A 159 14.11 12.49 0.30
CA PHE A 159 13.43 11.91 1.45
C PHE A 159 14.39 11.70 2.64
N HIS A 160 15.59 12.26 2.60
CA HIS A 160 16.46 12.31 3.76
C HIS A 160 15.92 13.29 4.81
N LEU A 161 16.28 13.03 6.06
CA LEU A 161 15.68 13.70 7.22
C LEU A 161 15.80 15.22 7.11
N GLU A 162 16.98 15.73 6.77
CA GLU A 162 17.23 17.16 6.67
C GLU A 162 16.39 17.84 5.58
N LYS A 163 16.01 17.12 4.52
CA LYS A 163 15.11 17.64 3.47
C LYS A 163 13.64 17.55 3.89
N VAL A 164 13.22 16.45 4.52
CA VAL A 164 11.85 16.28 5.01
C VAL A 164 11.51 17.30 6.10
N LYS A 165 12.46 17.68 6.96
CA LYS A 165 12.27 18.76 7.95
C LYS A 165 11.84 20.09 7.32
N LEU A 166 12.35 20.41 6.13
CA LEU A 166 12.03 21.66 5.43
C LEU A 166 10.58 21.71 4.96
N MET A 167 9.91 20.55 4.83
CA MET A 167 8.53 20.43 4.38
C MET A 167 7.51 20.60 5.52
N ILE A 168 7.94 20.61 6.79
CA ILE A 168 7.04 20.72 7.95
C ILE A 168 6.15 21.96 7.91
N PRO A 169 6.64 23.16 7.57
CA PRO A 169 5.78 24.34 7.41
C PRO A 169 4.67 24.13 6.36
N ALA A 170 4.98 23.45 5.25
CA ALA A 170 3.97 23.14 4.23
C ALA A 170 2.92 22.16 4.76
N PHE A 171 3.32 21.12 5.50
CA PHE A 171 2.37 20.20 6.15
C PHE A 171 1.47 20.93 7.14
N TYR A 172 2.05 21.83 7.94
CA TYR A 172 1.29 22.65 8.88
C TYR A 172 0.25 23.49 8.18
N LEU A 173 0.62 24.23 7.12
CA LEU A 173 -0.31 25.07 6.38
C LEU A 173 -1.46 24.26 5.77
N SER A 174 -1.15 23.11 5.16
CA SER A 174 -2.16 22.22 4.58
C SER A 174 -3.12 21.67 5.64
N CYS A 175 -2.59 21.23 6.79
CA CYS A 175 -3.40 20.76 7.91
C CYS A 175 -4.25 21.90 8.51
N ASP A 176 -3.67 23.08 8.71
CA ASP A 176 -4.36 24.24 9.24
C ASP A 176 -5.54 24.63 8.37
N GLU A 177 -5.38 24.61 7.05
CA GLU A 177 -6.45 24.91 6.11
C GLU A 177 -7.64 23.95 6.27
N VAL A 178 -7.38 22.64 6.29
CA VAL A 178 -8.43 21.62 6.48
C VAL A 178 -9.14 21.80 7.82
N LEU A 179 -8.38 22.02 8.91
CA LEU A 179 -8.96 22.20 10.24
C LEU A 179 -9.77 23.50 10.33
N ASN A 180 -9.33 24.58 9.69
CA ASN A 180 -10.10 25.82 9.60
C ASN A 180 -11.41 25.63 8.82
N GLN A 181 -11.43 24.75 7.81
CA GLN A 181 -12.68 24.39 7.12
C GLN A 181 -13.64 23.61 8.04
N TRP A 182 -13.11 22.70 8.86
CA TRP A 182 -13.91 21.98 9.86
C TRP A 182 -14.46 22.93 10.93
N GLU A 183 -13.65 23.88 11.42
CA GLU A 183 -14.10 24.90 12.38
C GLU A 183 -15.22 25.79 11.84
N LYS A 184 -15.13 26.17 10.56
CA LYS A 184 -16.19 26.96 9.88
C LYS A 184 -17.49 26.19 9.68
N SER A 185 -17.43 24.86 9.73
CA SER A 185 -18.58 23.97 9.55
C SER A 185 -19.26 23.62 10.88
N LEU A 186 -18.77 24.13 12.01
CA LEU A 186 -19.34 23.89 13.33
C LEU A 186 -20.72 24.53 13.48
N SER A 187 -21.62 23.80 14.13
CA SER A 187 -22.90 24.33 14.61
C SER A 187 -22.71 25.35 15.75
N PRO A 188 -23.73 26.13 16.12
CA PRO A 188 -23.69 27.01 17.30
C PRO A 188 -23.34 26.26 18.60
N GLU A 189 -23.66 24.97 18.68
CA GLU A 189 -23.33 24.09 19.80
C GLU A 189 -21.86 23.65 19.83
N GLY A 190 -21.05 24.07 18.85
CA GLY A 190 -19.62 23.79 18.79
C GLY A 190 -19.28 22.40 18.26
N SER A 191 -20.22 21.71 17.62
CA SER A 191 -20.00 20.40 17.00
C SER A 191 -20.39 20.34 15.52
N CYS A 192 -19.77 19.45 14.74
CA CYS A 192 -20.21 19.14 13.39
C CYS A 192 -19.93 17.68 13.03
N GLU A 193 -20.75 17.12 12.15
CA GLU A 193 -20.45 15.85 11.50
C GLU A 193 -19.59 16.09 10.27
N VAL A 194 -18.50 15.34 10.13
CA VAL A 194 -17.55 15.44 9.01
C VAL A 194 -17.21 14.05 8.49
N ASP A 195 -17.27 13.85 7.18
CA ASP A 195 -16.58 12.73 6.54
C ASP A 195 -15.08 13.06 6.47
N VAL A 196 -14.27 12.38 7.30
CA VAL A 196 -12.81 12.62 7.32
C VAL A 196 -12.08 11.87 6.20
N TRP A 197 -12.80 11.05 5.41
CA TRP A 197 -12.27 10.48 4.18
C TRP A 197 -12.34 11.51 3.04
N PRO A 198 -11.26 11.76 2.28
CA PRO A 198 -11.14 12.91 1.36
C PRO A 198 -11.97 12.83 0.06
N THR A 199 -13.18 12.25 0.07
CA THR A 199 -14.05 12.08 -1.12
C THR A 199 -14.34 13.36 -1.90
N LYS A 200 -14.38 14.53 -1.23
CA LYS A 200 -14.66 15.84 -1.85
C LYS A 200 -13.43 16.70 -2.13
N ALA A 201 -12.27 16.37 -1.56
CA ALA A 201 -11.04 17.15 -1.78
C ALA A 201 -10.44 16.93 -3.17
N MET A 202 -10.73 15.78 -3.81
CA MET A 202 -10.31 15.49 -5.18
C MET A 202 -10.98 16.40 -6.25
N GLU A 203 -12.09 17.08 -5.92
CA GLU A 203 -12.81 17.96 -6.87
C GLU A 203 -12.24 19.39 -6.90
N LYS A 204 -11.56 19.82 -5.84
CA LYS A 204 -10.87 21.12 -5.77
C LYS A 204 -9.38 20.89 -5.94
N GLY A 205 -8.93 20.82 -7.19
CA GLY A 205 -7.52 20.67 -7.54
C GLY A 205 -6.65 21.88 -7.18
N GLU A 206 -6.61 22.26 -5.90
CA GLU A 206 -5.75 23.30 -5.38
C GLU A 206 -4.52 22.64 -4.75
N VAL A 207 -3.36 22.92 -5.34
CA VAL A 207 -2.08 22.29 -5.01
C VAL A 207 -1.11 23.36 -4.53
N SER A 208 -0.52 23.17 -3.35
CA SER A 208 0.74 23.83 -2.99
C SER A 208 1.90 23.03 -3.62
N ASN A 209 2.21 23.31 -4.88
CA ASN A 209 3.05 22.48 -5.75
C ASN A 209 4.54 22.89 -5.79
N GLU A 210 4.99 23.76 -4.88
CA GLU A 210 6.32 24.39 -5.02
C GLU A 210 7.46 23.63 -4.32
N ASP A 211 7.18 22.84 -3.27
CA ASP A 211 8.26 22.35 -2.40
C ASP A 211 8.86 21.00 -2.84
N LEU A 212 8.06 19.94 -2.98
CA LEU A 212 8.58 18.60 -3.33
C LEU A 212 9.15 18.53 -4.75
N LEU A 213 8.49 19.17 -5.73
CA LEU A 213 8.99 19.25 -7.11
C LEU A 213 10.28 20.05 -7.17
N GLY A 214 10.36 21.18 -6.43
CA GLY A 214 11.58 21.97 -6.30
C GLY A 214 12.74 21.15 -5.74
N ILE A 215 12.52 20.42 -4.65
CA ILE A 215 13.53 19.56 -4.01
C ILE A 215 13.97 18.41 -4.93
N LEU A 216 13.05 17.77 -5.67
CA LEU A 216 13.39 16.71 -6.62
C LEU A 216 14.22 17.24 -7.81
N LEU A 217 13.87 18.42 -8.33
CA LEU A 217 14.63 19.08 -9.40
C LEU A 217 16.02 19.52 -8.91
N GLU A 218 16.11 20.07 -7.71
CA GLU A 218 17.38 20.43 -7.06
C GLU A 218 18.27 19.20 -6.88
N SER A 219 17.72 18.11 -6.31
CA SER A 219 18.43 16.84 -6.08
C SER A 219 18.95 16.22 -7.38
N ASN A 220 18.12 16.21 -8.44
CA ASN A 220 18.51 15.71 -9.76
C ASN A 220 19.64 16.56 -10.37
N SER A 221 19.57 17.89 -10.22
CA SER A 221 20.58 18.83 -10.74
C SER A 221 21.92 18.68 -10.03
N GLN A 222 21.91 18.57 -8.69
CA GLN A 222 23.11 18.36 -7.87
C GLN A 222 23.84 17.05 -8.22
N GLU A 223 23.13 15.95 -8.45
CA GLU A 223 23.77 14.67 -8.87
C GLU A 223 24.34 14.75 -10.29
N ILE A 224 23.72 15.51 -11.21
CA ILE A 224 24.27 15.75 -12.56
C ILE A 224 25.59 16.52 -12.47
N GLU A 225 25.63 17.58 -11.65
CA GLU A 225 26.80 18.43 -11.45
C GLU A 225 27.96 17.67 -10.79
N GLN A 226 27.68 16.91 -9.72
CA GLN A 226 28.70 16.15 -8.99
C GLN A 226 29.38 15.07 -9.84
N ARG A 227 28.66 14.50 -10.83
CA ARG A 227 29.18 13.41 -11.68
C ARG A 227 29.67 13.87 -13.05
N GLY A 228 29.51 15.15 -13.40
CA GLY A 228 29.98 15.74 -14.66
C GLY A 228 29.37 15.12 -15.93
N ASN A 229 28.26 14.38 -15.82
CA ASN A 229 27.67 13.65 -16.93
C ASN A 229 26.14 13.77 -16.95
N LYS A 230 25.62 14.54 -17.92
CA LYS A 230 24.17 14.79 -18.11
C LYS A 230 23.34 13.53 -18.37
N SER A 231 23.94 12.43 -18.84
CA SER A 231 23.23 11.16 -19.07
C SER A 231 22.83 10.42 -17.78
N PHE A 232 23.37 10.85 -16.62
CA PHE A 232 23.09 10.23 -15.34
C PHE A 232 21.79 10.76 -14.69
N GLY A 233 21.33 11.96 -15.05
CA GLY A 233 20.08 12.54 -14.52
C GLY A 233 18.81 11.87 -15.07
N MET A 234 17.66 12.23 -14.48
CA MET A 234 16.33 11.96 -15.05
C MET A 234 16.01 12.94 -16.19
N THR A 235 15.28 12.48 -17.20
CA THR A 235 14.64 13.38 -18.17
C THR A 235 13.49 14.15 -17.52
N ILE A 236 13.01 15.22 -18.16
CA ILE A 236 11.84 15.98 -17.66
C ILE A 236 10.61 15.06 -17.56
N ASP A 237 10.37 14.22 -18.56
CA ASP A 237 9.26 13.26 -18.54
C ASP A 237 9.39 12.28 -17.35
N GLU A 238 10.60 11.81 -17.09
CA GLU A 238 10.88 10.94 -15.93
C GLU A 238 10.64 11.67 -14.60
N VAL A 239 11.01 12.95 -14.48
CA VAL A 239 10.68 13.76 -13.29
C VAL A 239 9.16 13.89 -13.11
N VAL A 240 8.42 14.18 -14.19
CA VAL A 240 6.95 14.29 -14.16
C VAL A 240 6.29 12.98 -13.74
N GLU A 241 6.80 11.84 -14.21
CA GLU A 241 6.35 10.51 -13.79
C GLU A 241 6.56 10.29 -12.28
N GLU A 242 7.75 10.61 -11.77
CA GLU A 242 8.03 10.50 -10.33
C GLU A 242 7.11 11.40 -9.50
N CYS A 243 6.87 12.65 -9.93
CA CYS A 243 5.96 13.57 -9.23
C CYS A 243 4.52 13.04 -9.15
N LYS A 244 3.99 12.48 -10.25
CA LYS A 244 2.66 11.85 -10.26
C LYS A 244 2.57 10.69 -9.26
N VAL A 245 3.60 9.86 -9.21
CA VAL A 245 3.67 8.74 -8.28
C VAL A 245 3.76 9.21 -6.84
N PHE A 246 4.56 10.23 -6.52
CA PHE A 246 4.67 10.74 -5.16
C PHE A 246 3.39 11.41 -4.68
N TYR A 247 2.71 12.14 -5.56
CA TYR A 247 1.40 12.72 -5.26
C TYR A 247 0.40 11.62 -4.86
N PHE A 248 0.22 10.60 -5.71
CA PHE A 248 -0.72 9.52 -5.44
C PHE A 248 -0.31 8.66 -4.23
N ALA A 249 0.98 8.29 -4.14
CA ALA A 249 1.46 7.41 -3.07
C ALA A 249 1.44 8.10 -1.70
N GLY A 250 1.81 9.37 -1.62
CA GLY A 250 1.83 10.13 -0.37
C GLY A 250 0.42 10.41 0.14
N GLN A 251 -0.43 11.02 -0.69
CA GLN A 251 -1.74 11.49 -0.26
C GLN A 251 -2.66 10.36 0.19
N GLU A 252 -2.83 9.34 -0.66
CA GLU A 252 -3.80 8.27 -0.42
C GLU A 252 -3.42 7.40 0.78
N THR A 253 -2.13 7.06 0.92
CA THR A 253 -1.69 6.17 2.01
C THR A 253 -1.66 6.87 3.37
N THR A 254 -1.21 8.12 3.45
CA THR A 254 -1.25 8.90 4.71
C THR A 254 -2.70 9.18 5.12
N SER A 255 -3.59 9.50 4.16
CA SER A 255 -5.02 9.71 4.43
C SER A 255 -5.67 8.46 5.02
N VAL A 256 -5.41 7.28 4.46
CA VAL A 256 -5.88 6.00 5.03
C VAL A 256 -5.39 5.81 6.47
N LEU A 257 -4.11 6.08 6.75
CA LEU A 257 -3.55 5.97 8.10
C LEU A 257 -4.26 6.92 9.08
N LEU A 258 -4.41 8.20 8.72
CA LEU A 258 -5.07 9.20 9.56
C LEU A 258 -6.54 8.87 9.81
N VAL A 259 -7.29 8.47 8.77
CA VAL A 259 -8.70 8.11 8.90
C VAL A 259 -8.90 6.93 9.82
N TRP A 260 -8.15 5.83 9.65
CA TRP A 260 -8.26 4.68 10.55
C TRP A 260 -7.78 5.01 11.96
N THR A 261 -6.82 5.93 12.11
CA THR A 261 -6.40 6.43 13.42
C THR A 261 -7.53 7.19 14.12
N MET A 262 -8.23 8.09 13.42
CA MET A 262 -9.36 8.82 14.00
C MET A 262 -10.53 7.89 14.31
N VAL A 263 -10.84 6.92 13.44
CA VAL A 263 -11.86 5.90 13.71
C VAL A 263 -11.54 5.11 14.99
N LEU A 264 -10.30 4.64 15.14
CA LEU A 264 -9.90 3.88 16.33
C LEU A 264 -9.86 4.77 17.59
N LEU A 265 -9.37 6.00 17.52
CA LEU A 265 -9.39 6.92 18.67
C LEU A 265 -10.82 7.38 19.05
N SER A 266 -11.79 7.28 18.14
CA SER A 266 -13.20 7.48 18.45
C SER A 266 -13.78 6.31 19.24
N ARG A 267 -13.33 5.08 18.94
CA ARG A 267 -13.72 3.87 19.67
C ARG A 267 -13.05 3.75 21.03
N TYR A 268 -11.81 4.23 21.13
CA TYR A 268 -10.94 4.13 22.29
C TYR A 268 -10.60 5.54 22.82
N PRO A 269 -11.58 6.26 23.41
CA PRO A 269 -11.41 7.65 23.82
C PRO A 269 -10.31 7.86 24.87
N GLU A 270 -9.98 6.84 25.67
CA GLU A 270 -8.87 6.88 26.61
C GLU A 270 -7.52 7.11 25.91
N TRP A 271 -7.35 6.56 24.70
CA TRP A 271 -6.16 6.80 23.89
C TRP A 271 -6.17 8.16 23.24
N GLN A 272 -7.34 8.67 22.86
CA GLN A 272 -7.49 10.03 22.36
C GLN A 272 -7.08 11.05 23.41
N VAL A 273 -7.49 10.85 24.67
CA VAL A 273 -7.12 11.69 25.81
C VAL A 273 -5.62 11.60 26.09
N LYS A 274 -5.05 10.39 26.23
CA LYS A 274 -3.61 10.19 26.45
C LYS A 274 -2.75 10.86 25.35
N ALA A 275 -3.15 10.71 24.09
CA ALA A 275 -2.45 11.33 22.97
C ALA A 275 -2.55 12.87 23.00
N ARG A 276 -3.73 13.41 23.34
CA ARG A 276 -3.93 14.85 23.50
C ARG A 276 -3.07 15.41 24.64
N GLU A 277 -3.04 14.74 25.78
CA GLU A 277 -2.21 15.13 26.92
C GLU A 277 -0.72 15.16 26.56
N GLU A 278 -0.22 14.13 25.85
CA GLU A 278 1.15 14.11 25.34
C GLU A 278 1.42 15.31 24.40
N VAL A 279 0.53 15.55 23.44
CA VAL A 279 0.65 16.66 22.48
C VAL A 279 0.68 18.01 23.19
N LEU A 280 -0.21 18.22 24.17
CA LEU A 280 -0.26 19.46 24.95
C LEU A 280 0.98 19.61 25.85
N GLN A 281 1.50 18.51 26.41
CA GLN A 281 2.72 18.54 27.21
C GLN A 281 3.94 18.92 26.37
N VAL A 282 4.05 18.38 25.15
CA VAL A 282 5.21 18.61 24.27
C VAL A 282 5.17 19.99 23.63
N PHE A 283 4.02 20.44 23.14
CA PHE A 283 3.93 21.68 22.36
C PHE A 283 3.25 22.84 23.09
N GLY A 284 2.41 22.58 24.09
CA GLY A 284 1.52 23.59 24.66
C GLY A 284 0.75 24.34 23.55
N ASN A 285 0.89 25.66 23.52
CA ASN A 285 0.29 26.52 22.49
C ASN A 285 1.13 26.67 21.22
N GLN A 286 2.35 26.15 21.19
CA GLN A 286 3.26 26.27 20.04
C GLN A 286 2.82 25.40 18.86
N THR A 287 3.24 25.78 17.67
CA THR A 287 3.04 24.99 16.44
C THR A 287 3.97 23.77 16.46
N PRO A 288 3.50 22.58 16.05
CA PRO A 288 4.37 21.40 16.02
C PRO A 288 5.60 21.58 15.13
N ASP A 289 6.78 21.35 15.69
CA ASP A 289 8.06 21.34 14.99
C ASP A 289 8.65 19.92 14.92
N TYR A 290 9.75 19.75 14.18
CA TYR A 290 10.36 18.42 14.03
C TYR A 290 10.76 17.79 15.37
N ASP A 291 11.43 18.55 16.23
CA ASP A 291 11.98 18.02 17.46
C ASP A 291 10.86 17.57 18.39
N GLY A 292 9.79 18.36 18.57
CA GLY A 292 8.64 17.93 19.36
C GLY A 292 7.91 16.72 18.75
N LEU A 293 7.76 16.65 17.43
CA LEU A 293 7.12 15.49 16.77
C LEU A 293 7.87 14.18 17.02
N ASN A 294 9.20 14.25 17.18
CA ASN A 294 10.02 13.09 17.52
C ASN A 294 9.82 12.61 18.97
N HIS A 295 9.34 13.50 19.86
CA HIS A 295 9.06 13.18 21.27
C HIS A 295 7.66 12.61 21.52
N LEU A 296 6.76 12.62 20.52
CA LEU A 296 5.41 12.05 20.63
C LEU A 296 5.43 10.51 20.62
N LYS A 297 5.66 9.88 21.77
CA LYS A 297 5.77 8.42 21.94
C LYS A 297 4.41 7.74 21.86
N ILE A 298 3.38 8.28 22.51
CA ILE A 298 2.01 7.75 22.53
C ILE A 298 1.40 7.83 21.13
N VAL A 299 1.49 8.99 20.48
CA VAL A 299 1.05 9.15 19.08
C VAL A 299 1.75 8.14 18.18
N ASN A 300 3.05 7.94 18.35
CA ASN A 300 3.81 6.97 17.56
C ASN A 300 3.38 5.51 17.80
N MET A 301 3.07 5.14 19.05
CA MET A 301 2.51 3.82 19.38
C MET A 301 1.14 3.62 18.72
N ILE A 302 0.27 4.62 18.78
CA ILE A 302 -1.05 4.61 18.15
C ILE A 302 -0.91 4.38 16.64
N LEU A 303 -0.09 5.19 15.96
CA LEU A 303 0.09 5.07 14.51
C LEU A 303 0.63 3.69 14.10
N TYR A 304 1.55 3.10 14.87
CA TYR A 304 2.04 1.75 14.57
C TYR A 304 0.98 0.66 14.78
N GLU A 305 0.16 0.77 15.83
CA GLU A 305 -0.93 -0.19 16.05
C GLU A 305 -2.03 -0.05 14.98
N VAL A 306 -2.31 1.18 14.53
CA VAL A 306 -3.18 1.42 13.38
C VAL A 306 -2.58 0.81 12.10
N LEU A 307 -1.28 1.00 11.82
CA LEU A 307 -0.62 0.37 10.67
C LEU A 307 -0.60 -1.16 10.73
N ARG A 308 -0.70 -1.74 11.93
CA ARG A 308 -0.82 -3.19 12.13
C ARG A 308 -2.23 -3.67 11.79
N LEU A 309 -3.25 -3.04 12.36
CA LEU A 309 -4.66 -3.44 12.22
C LEU A 309 -5.29 -3.02 10.89
N TYR A 310 -4.92 -1.84 10.41
CA TYR A 310 -5.47 -1.20 9.22
C TYR A 310 -4.35 -0.68 8.27
N PRO A 311 -3.46 -1.56 7.76
CA PRO A 311 -2.40 -1.15 6.84
C PRO A 311 -2.98 -0.67 5.50
N PRO A 312 -2.47 0.43 4.90
CA PRO A 312 -2.90 0.85 3.57
C PRO A 312 -2.75 -0.26 2.51
N LEU A 313 -1.67 -1.04 2.57
CA LEU A 313 -1.47 -2.22 1.71
C LEU A 313 -1.60 -3.52 2.51
N VAL A 314 -2.68 -4.26 2.24
CA VAL A 314 -2.99 -5.55 2.91
C VAL A 314 -2.24 -6.75 2.32
N ALA A 315 -1.70 -6.60 1.11
CA ALA A 315 -0.89 -7.60 0.43
C ALA A 315 0.09 -6.97 -0.57
N LEU A 316 1.23 -7.61 -0.78
CA LEU A 316 2.20 -7.26 -1.81
C LEU A 316 2.24 -8.34 -2.90
N SER A 317 2.54 -7.95 -4.14
CA SER A 317 2.70 -8.90 -5.25
C SER A 317 4.08 -8.83 -5.88
N ARG A 318 4.61 -9.99 -6.28
CA ARG A 318 5.84 -10.13 -7.09
C ARG A 318 5.64 -11.12 -8.23
N TYR A 319 6.52 -11.08 -9.21
CA TYR A 319 6.48 -11.88 -10.41
C TYR A 319 7.85 -12.49 -10.68
N VAL A 320 7.84 -13.75 -11.10
CA VAL A 320 9.02 -14.55 -11.38
C VAL A 320 9.24 -14.59 -12.89
N ASP A 321 10.27 -13.89 -13.38
CA ASP A 321 10.61 -13.85 -14.82
C ASP A 321 11.41 -15.07 -15.28
N GLU A 322 12.19 -15.67 -14.39
CA GLU A 322 13.07 -16.80 -14.64
C GLU A 322 12.94 -17.84 -13.52
N GLU A 323 13.24 -19.11 -13.81
CA GLU A 323 13.15 -20.15 -12.78
C GLU A 323 14.03 -19.81 -11.59
N THR A 324 13.46 -19.84 -10.38
CA THR A 324 14.16 -19.44 -9.16
C THR A 324 13.80 -20.33 -7.98
N LYS A 325 14.67 -20.39 -6.98
CA LYS A 325 14.42 -21.11 -5.73
C LYS A 325 13.92 -20.15 -4.64
N LEU A 326 12.85 -20.55 -3.96
CA LEU A 326 12.31 -19.87 -2.78
C LEU A 326 12.09 -20.91 -1.67
N GLY A 327 12.98 -20.93 -0.68
CA GLY A 327 13.04 -22.01 0.30
C GLY A 327 13.16 -23.37 -0.39
N ARG A 328 12.18 -24.27 -0.13
CA ARG A 328 12.11 -25.60 -0.76
C ARG A 328 11.45 -25.62 -2.15
N LEU A 329 10.89 -24.50 -2.59
CA LEU A 329 10.14 -24.41 -3.85
C LEU A 329 11.07 -23.99 -4.99
N THR A 330 10.91 -24.63 -6.14
CA THR A 330 11.39 -24.18 -7.45
C THR A 330 10.24 -23.54 -8.19
N LEU A 331 10.28 -22.21 -8.32
CA LEU A 331 9.26 -21.40 -8.94
C LEU A 331 9.57 -21.22 -10.43
N PRO A 332 8.78 -21.77 -11.36
CA PRO A 332 9.00 -21.56 -12.79
C PRO A 332 8.64 -20.14 -13.24
N ALA A 333 9.25 -19.71 -14.35
CA ALA A 333 8.94 -18.42 -14.99
C ALA A 333 7.45 -18.26 -15.34
N GLY A 334 6.85 -17.15 -14.91
CA GLY A 334 5.43 -16.84 -15.10
C GLY A 334 4.56 -17.01 -13.86
N VAL A 335 5.13 -17.47 -12.76
CA VAL A 335 4.46 -17.52 -11.46
C VAL A 335 4.42 -16.11 -10.84
N GLN A 336 3.26 -15.74 -10.33
CA GLN A 336 3.09 -14.59 -9.44
C GLN A 336 3.21 -15.06 -7.98
N LEU A 337 3.68 -14.18 -7.11
CA LEU A 337 3.71 -14.37 -5.67
C LEU A 337 2.78 -13.34 -5.03
N THR A 338 1.90 -13.80 -4.14
CA THR A 338 1.09 -12.95 -3.28
C THR A 338 1.60 -13.08 -1.85
N LEU A 339 1.94 -11.94 -1.24
CA LEU A 339 2.50 -11.82 0.10
C LEU A 339 1.48 -11.09 0.98
N PRO A 340 0.48 -11.78 1.57
CA PRO A 340 -0.62 -11.14 2.27
C PRO A 340 -0.18 -10.72 3.69
N THR A 341 0.44 -9.54 3.78
CA THR A 341 1.04 -9.00 5.01
C THR A 341 0.05 -8.86 6.16
N ILE A 342 -1.24 -8.60 5.89
CA ILE A 342 -2.26 -8.54 6.93
C ILE A 342 -2.41 -9.86 7.70
N PHE A 343 -2.16 -11.01 7.07
CA PHE A 343 -2.21 -12.30 7.77
C PHE A 343 -1.07 -12.44 8.78
N LEU A 344 0.06 -11.75 8.58
CA LEU A 344 1.15 -11.66 9.56
C LEU A 344 0.83 -10.67 10.67
N HIS A 345 0.32 -9.50 10.29
CA HIS A 345 -0.01 -8.43 11.24
C HIS A 345 -1.15 -8.83 12.20
N HIS A 346 -2.01 -9.77 11.77
CA HIS A 346 -3.17 -10.27 12.53
C HIS A 346 -2.95 -11.69 13.06
N ASN A 347 -1.73 -12.23 13.01
CA ASN A 347 -1.48 -13.59 13.47
C ASN A 347 -1.41 -13.66 15.01
N ARG A 348 -2.27 -14.47 15.63
CA ARG A 348 -2.30 -14.66 17.09
C ARG A 348 -1.03 -15.33 17.66
N GLU A 349 -0.36 -16.17 16.89
CA GLU A 349 0.92 -16.76 17.29
C GLU A 349 2.03 -15.70 17.39
N ILE A 350 1.94 -14.63 16.59
CA ILE A 350 2.92 -13.53 16.55
C ILE A 350 2.56 -12.44 17.58
N TRP A 351 1.28 -12.07 17.65
CA TRP A 351 0.82 -10.89 18.40
C TRP A 351 0.07 -11.20 19.70
N GLY A 352 -0.22 -12.48 19.98
CA GLY A 352 -1.00 -12.91 21.15
C GLY A 352 -2.49 -13.12 20.86
N ASP A 353 -3.24 -13.60 21.85
CA ASP A 353 -4.68 -13.84 21.69
C ASP A 353 -5.48 -12.55 21.42
N ASP A 354 -4.98 -11.45 21.95
CA ASP A 354 -5.48 -10.08 21.78
C ASP A 354 -5.05 -9.45 20.43
N ALA A 355 -4.55 -10.23 19.46
CA ALA A 355 -4.05 -9.71 18.17
C ALA A 355 -5.05 -8.86 17.38
N MET A 356 -6.36 -9.01 17.59
CA MET A 356 -7.37 -8.18 16.89
C MET A 356 -7.70 -6.90 17.67
N GLU A 357 -7.29 -6.80 18.93
CA GLU A 357 -7.57 -5.65 19.77
C GLU A 357 -6.61 -4.51 19.45
N PHE A 358 -7.11 -3.28 19.49
CA PHE A 358 -6.30 -2.08 19.42
C PHE A 358 -5.57 -1.85 20.74
N LYS A 359 -4.29 -2.17 20.77
CA LYS A 359 -3.44 -2.08 21.96
C LYS A 359 -2.10 -1.40 21.68
N PRO A 360 -2.08 -0.06 21.58
CA PRO A 360 -0.86 0.69 21.30
C PRO A 360 0.32 0.40 22.26
N GLU A 361 0.09 0.00 23.52
CA GLU A 361 1.20 -0.32 24.45
C GLU A 361 2.11 -1.45 23.95
N ARG A 362 1.69 -2.27 22.97
CA ARG A 362 2.57 -3.26 22.31
C ARG A 362 3.85 -2.63 21.79
N PHE A 363 3.78 -1.37 21.34
CA PHE A 363 4.90 -0.65 20.76
C PHE A 363 5.69 0.20 21.77
N SER A 364 5.39 0.08 23.08
CA SER A 364 6.02 0.88 24.15
C SER A 364 7.53 0.69 24.25
N GLU A 365 8.03 -0.52 24.01
CA GLU A 365 9.46 -0.83 23.97
C GLU A 365 10.02 -0.88 22.54
N GLY A 366 9.29 -0.32 21.58
CA GLY A 366 9.65 -0.28 20.17
C GLY A 366 9.20 -1.49 19.35
N VAL A 367 9.28 -1.34 18.02
CA VAL A 367 8.76 -2.30 17.03
C VAL A 367 9.37 -3.71 17.17
N SER A 368 10.65 -3.82 17.54
CA SER A 368 11.33 -5.10 17.64
C SER A 368 10.81 -5.97 18.78
N LYS A 369 10.33 -5.37 19.87
CA LYS A 369 9.77 -6.08 21.03
C LYS A 369 8.25 -6.24 20.98
N ALA A 370 7.57 -5.56 20.05
CA ALA A 370 6.12 -5.61 19.91
C ALA A 370 5.55 -6.96 19.40
N GLN A 371 6.41 -7.84 18.89
CA GLN A 371 6.04 -9.05 18.16
C GLN A 371 6.88 -10.25 18.63
N LYS A 372 6.32 -11.46 18.57
CA LYS A 372 7.10 -12.69 18.75
C LYS A 372 7.88 -13.01 17.48
N GLY A 373 9.20 -13.15 17.59
CA GLY A 373 10.11 -13.28 16.44
C GLY A 373 10.69 -11.94 16.00
N GLN A 374 11.45 -11.91 14.90
CA GLN A 374 12.12 -10.70 14.43
C GLN A 374 11.74 -10.33 12.99
N GLY A 375 11.33 -9.08 12.79
CA GLY A 375 11.10 -8.50 11.45
C GLY A 375 9.85 -9.02 10.75
N ILE A 376 8.74 -9.22 11.46
CA ILE A 376 7.45 -9.68 10.93
C ILE A 376 6.48 -8.51 10.68
N PHE A 377 6.66 -7.40 11.41
CA PHE A 377 5.97 -6.13 11.19
C PHE A 377 6.75 -5.26 10.20
N PHE A 378 6.20 -5.07 9.00
CA PHE A 378 6.80 -4.23 7.95
C PHE A 378 5.73 -3.48 7.15
N PRO A 379 4.99 -2.54 7.78
CA PRO A 379 3.90 -1.79 7.13
C PRO A 379 4.37 -0.94 5.93
N PHE A 380 5.66 -0.61 5.89
CA PHE A 380 6.30 0.14 4.80
C PHE A 380 7.04 -0.76 3.80
N GLY A 381 6.85 -2.08 3.88
CA GLY A 381 7.59 -3.07 3.09
C GLY A 381 8.98 -3.37 3.67
N TRP A 382 9.80 -4.08 2.90
CA TRP A 382 11.10 -4.59 3.34
C TRP A 382 12.13 -4.57 2.22
N GLY A 383 13.41 -4.59 2.59
CA GLY A 383 14.53 -4.72 1.67
C GLY A 383 14.80 -3.47 0.82
N PRO A 384 15.49 -3.60 -0.33
CA PRO A 384 15.88 -2.46 -1.16
C PRO A 384 14.71 -1.61 -1.65
N ARG A 385 13.51 -2.20 -1.72
CA ARG A 385 12.25 -1.59 -2.18
C ARG A 385 11.37 -1.06 -1.03
N ILE A 386 11.88 -0.94 0.19
CA ILE A 386 11.15 -0.33 1.32
C ILE A 386 10.62 1.06 0.95
N CYS A 387 9.49 1.47 1.50
CA CYS A 387 8.86 2.76 1.21
C CYS A 387 9.87 3.90 1.38
N VAL A 388 10.07 4.71 0.33
CA VAL A 388 10.98 5.86 0.39
C VAL A 388 10.42 6.97 1.28
N GLY A 389 9.09 7.12 1.29
CA GLY A 389 8.38 8.14 2.05
C GLY A 389 8.00 7.73 3.47
N GLN A 390 8.57 6.66 4.05
CA GLN A 390 8.19 6.19 5.39
C GLN A 390 8.32 7.29 6.45
N MET A 391 9.44 8.02 6.45
CA MET A 391 9.68 9.09 7.41
C MET A 391 8.77 10.29 7.16
N PHE A 392 8.58 10.66 5.89
CA PHE A 392 7.65 11.71 5.47
C PHE A 392 6.24 11.41 5.98
N ALA A 393 5.70 10.22 5.69
CA ALA A 393 4.35 9.82 6.07
C ALA A 393 4.16 9.78 7.60
N MET A 394 5.16 9.30 8.35
CA MET A 394 5.08 9.28 9.81
C MET A 394 5.14 10.70 10.41
N LEU A 395 5.95 11.60 9.86
CA LEU A 395 6.01 12.99 10.34
C LEU A 395 4.73 13.75 10.00
N GLU A 396 4.24 13.63 8.77
CA GLU A 396 2.98 14.19 8.30
C GLU A 396 1.80 13.71 9.17
N ALA A 397 1.68 12.40 9.39
CA ALA A 397 0.62 11.83 10.21
C ALA A 397 0.69 12.29 11.67
N LYS A 398 1.89 12.38 12.26
CA LYS A 398 2.08 12.89 13.63
C LYS A 398 1.67 14.36 13.74
N LEU A 399 2.08 15.18 12.77
CA LEU A 399 1.76 16.60 12.73
C LEU A 399 0.25 16.82 12.59
N ALA A 400 -0.37 16.18 11.62
CA ALA A 400 -1.81 16.27 11.40
C ALA A 400 -2.60 15.83 12.63
N LEU A 401 -2.25 14.68 13.21
CA LEU A 401 -2.94 14.17 14.41
C LEU A 401 -2.72 15.08 15.63
N ALA A 402 -1.51 15.63 15.83
CA ALA A 402 -1.25 16.59 16.89
C ALA A 402 -2.10 17.86 16.73
N MET A 403 -2.22 18.39 15.51
CA MET A 403 -3.05 19.56 15.23
C MET A 403 -4.54 19.29 15.44
N ILE A 404 -5.03 18.12 15.01
CA ILE A 404 -6.42 17.67 15.23
C ILE A 404 -6.71 17.59 16.74
N LEU A 405 -5.87 16.88 17.50
CA LEU A 405 -6.08 16.65 18.93
C LEU A 405 -6.03 17.94 19.77
N LYS A 406 -5.31 18.98 19.31
CA LYS A 406 -5.27 20.31 19.94
C LYS A 406 -6.56 21.10 19.77
N ARG A 407 -7.31 20.89 18.68
CA ARG A 407 -8.49 21.70 18.33
C ARG A 407 -9.81 20.98 18.58
N PHE A 408 -9.79 19.66 18.49
CA PHE A 408 -11.00 18.85 18.50
C PHE A 408 -10.91 17.65 19.44
N SER A 409 -12.05 17.30 20.00
CA SER A 409 -12.37 15.92 20.36
C SER A 409 -13.34 15.36 19.33
N PHE A 410 -13.35 14.05 19.17
CA PHE A 410 -14.17 13.42 18.14
C PHE A 410 -14.63 12.02 18.53
N GLU A 411 -15.79 11.64 18.01
CA GLU A 411 -16.43 10.34 18.20
C GLU A 411 -17.03 9.81 16.89
N LEU A 412 -17.39 8.53 16.85
CA LEU A 412 -18.02 7.94 15.68
C LEU A 412 -19.42 8.55 15.52
N SER A 413 -19.72 9.07 14.34
CA SER A 413 -21.07 9.53 14.04
C SER A 413 -22.04 8.34 14.04
N PRO A 414 -23.32 8.52 14.44
CA PRO A 414 -24.37 7.53 14.19
C PRO A 414 -24.52 7.11 12.71
N SER A 415 -24.06 7.93 11.76
CA SER A 415 -24.05 7.59 10.33
C SER A 415 -22.86 6.72 9.91
N TYR A 416 -21.86 6.57 10.78
CA TYR A 416 -20.66 5.79 10.48
C TYR A 416 -20.99 4.33 10.21
N THR A 417 -20.53 3.83 9.07
CA THR A 417 -20.70 2.43 8.68
C THR A 417 -19.33 1.79 8.47
N HIS A 418 -18.92 0.89 9.37
CA HIS A 418 -17.62 0.25 9.29
C HIS A 418 -17.57 -0.78 8.14
N ALA A 419 -16.88 -0.40 7.07
CA ALA A 419 -16.83 -1.17 5.83
C ALA A 419 -15.49 -1.00 5.10
N PRO A 420 -14.36 -1.52 5.64
CA PRO A 420 -13.07 -1.45 4.96
C PRO A 420 -13.10 -2.27 3.66
N TYR A 421 -12.55 -1.77 2.57
CA TYR A 421 -12.43 -2.56 1.34
C TYR A 421 -11.16 -2.21 0.59
N THR A 422 -10.71 -3.13 -0.29
CA THR A 422 -9.44 -2.96 -1.01
C THR A 422 -9.67 -2.96 -2.52
N ILE A 423 -9.12 -1.95 -3.19
CA ILE A 423 -8.91 -1.96 -4.66
C ILE A 423 -7.41 -2.08 -4.93
N ILE A 424 -6.65 -1.10 -4.45
CA ILE A 424 -5.18 -1.10 -4.42
C ILE A 424 -4.74 -0.95 -2.97
N ILE A 425 -5.28 0.08 -2.32
CA ILE A 425 -5.17 0.32 -0.89
C ILE A 425 -6.48 0.00 -0.19
N MET A 426 -6.43 -0.18 1.13
CA MET A 426 -7.58 -0.37 1.97
C MET A 426 -8.17 0.96 2.42
N GLN A 427 -9.44 1.20 2.13
CA GLN A 427 -10.13 2.45 2.37
C GLN A 427 -11.57 2.21 2.89
N PRO A 428 -12.22 3.19 3.52
CA PRO A 428 -13.61 3.04 3.95
C PRO A 428 -14.57 3.11 2.75
N GLN A 429 -15.46 2.11 2.61
CA GLN A 429 -16.40 2.04 1.48
C GLN A 429 -17.46 3.14 1.48
N HIS A 430 -17.85 3.62 2.66
CA HIS A 430 -18.94 4.58 2.85
C HIS A 430 -18.46 5.90 3.49
N GLY A 431 -17.18 6.23 3.32
CA GLY A 431 -16.54 7.33 4.06
C GLY A 431 -16.32 6.99 5.53
N ALA A 432 -15.77 7.93 6.28
CA ALA A 432 -15.52 7.85 7.70
C ALA A 432 -16.14 9.07 8.40
N HIS A 433 -17.45 8.99 8.65
CA HIS A 433 -18.20 10.04 9.30
C HIS A 433 -17.93 10.07 10.80
N LEU A 434 -17.44 11.21 11.30
CA LEU A 434 -17.15 11.46 12.71
C LEU A 434 -17.88 12.71 13.18
N THR A 435 -18.29 12.75 14.44
CA THR A 435 -18.75 13.97 15.10
C THR A 435 -17.55 14.63 15.76
N LEU A 436 -17.24 15.86 15.33
CA LEU A 436 -16.19 16.70 15.91
C LEU A 436 -16.80 17.66 16.93
N HIS A 437 -16.10 17.87 18.04
CA HIS A 437 -16.43 18.88 19.05
C HIS A 437 -15.22 19.80 19.25
N LYS A 438 -15.44 21.11 19.15
CA LYS A 438 -14.39 22.10 19.42
C LYS A 438 -14.00 22.08 20.90
N LEU A 439 -12.70 22.17 21.17
CA LEU A 439 -12.13 22.21 22.52
C LEU A 439 -11.99 23.64 23.08
#